data_AF-A0A3A3D7N4-F1
#
_entry.id   AF-A0A3A3D7N4-F1
#
_cell.length_a   1.000
_cell.length_b   1.000
_cell.length_c   1.000
_cell.angle_alpha   90.00
_cell.angle_beta   90.00
_cell.angle_gamma   90.00
#
_symmetry.space_group_name_H-M   'P 1'
#
loop_
_entity.id
_entity.type
_entity.pdbx_description
1 polymer ?
#
loop_
_entity_poly.entity_id
_entity_poly.type
_entity_poly.pdbx_seq_one_letter_code
_entity_poly.pdbx_strand_id
1 'polypeptide(L)'
;MKPNTTELEILKLLWQKEPRTARELHEEIAQQFEWSYSSTRKTLERMHDKGFLNITQQGNKKAFTATLLKMPTLALYANDFAKNILEIDGPLPIAMFTDSRLIESDELDELQSLLDDLADEENK
;
A
#
# COMPACT_ATOMS: atom_id res chain seq x y z
N MET A 1 0.26 11.63 3.43
CA MET A 1 1.34 11.68 2.42
C MET A 1 1.37 10.34 1.69
N LYS A 2 1.45 10.31 0.35
CA LYS A 2 1.54 9.06 -0.42
C LYS A 2 2.98 8.52 -0.37
N PRO A 3 3.22 7.23 -0.10
CA PRO A 3 4.52 6.61 -0.29
C PRO A 3 4.99 6.76 -1.76
N ASN A 4 6.29 6.69 -2.01
CA ASN A 4 6.78 6.47 -3.38
C ASN A 4 6.85 4.96 -3.71
N THR A 5 7.18 4.62 -4.95
CA THR A 5 7.25 3.23 -5.44
C THR A 5 8.14 2.33 -4.58
N THR A 6 9.34 2.80 -4.23
CA THR A 6 10.28 2.03 -3.39
C THR A 6 9.74 1.83 -1.97
N GLU A 7 9.14 2.87 -1.39
CA GLU A 7 8.51 2.80 -0.07
C GLU A 7 7.30 1.86 -0.08
N LEU A 8 6.54 1.81 -1.18
CA LEU A 8 5.42 0.89 -1.36
C LEU A 8 5.88 -0.57 -1.41
N GLU A 9 6.99 -0.89 -2.09
CA GLU A 9 7.51 -2.27 -2.10
C GLU A 9 7.90 -2.74 -0.70
N ILE A 10 8.47 -1.86 0.12
CA ILE A 10 8.76 -2.16 1.53
C ILE A 10 7.46 -2.39 2.32
N LEU A 11 6.45 -1.53 2.14
CA LEU A 11 5.15 -1.68 2.79
C LEU A 11 4.45 -2.98 2.40
N LYS A 12 4.53 -3.40 1.12
CA LYS A 12 3.98 -4.68 0.65
C LYS A 12 4.58 -5.86 1.40
N LEU A 13 5.90 -5.87 1.62
CA LEU A 13 6.56 -6.93 2.40
C LEU A 13 6.08 -6.94 3.86
N LEU A 14 5.88 -5.77 4.47
CA LEU A 14 5.41 -5.67 5.85
C LEU A 14 3.94 -6.10 5.99
N TRP A 15 3.07 -5.74 5.05
CA TRP A 15 1.67 -6.20 5.05
C TRP A 15 1.53 -7.71 4.85
N GLN A 16 2.50 -8.36 4.18
CA GLN A 16 2.53 -9.82 4.10
C GLN A 16 2.97 -10.46 5.42
N LYS A 17 3.97 -9.86 6.08
CA LYS A 17 4.48 -10.34 7.36
C LYS A 17 5.18 -9.21 8.12
N GLU A 18 4.72 -8.96 9.33
CA GLU A 18 5.36 -8.05 10.27
C GLU A 18 5.38 -8.63 11.70
N PRO A 19 6.33 -8.24 12.56
CA PRO A 19 7.43 -7.31 12.30
C PRO A 19 8.56 -7.94 11.47
N ARG A 20 9.32 -7.13 10.74
CA ARG A 20 10.52 -7.55 9.98
C ARG A 20 11.72 -6.68 10.32
N THR A 21 12.91 -7.26 10.33
CA THR A 21 14.17 -6.53 10.53
C THR A 21 14.63 -5.87 9.24
N ALA A 22 15.49 -4.84 9.36
CA ALA A 22 16.09 -4.19 8.18
C ALA A 22 16.84 -5.16 7.26
N ARG A 23 17.43 -6.22 7.83
CA ARG A 23 18.16 -7.23 7.06
C ARG A 23 17.21 -8.09 6.24
N GLU A 24 16.12 -8.57 6.85
CA GLU A 24 15.10 -9.35 6.14
C GLU A 24 14.46 -8.55 5.02
N LEU A 25 14.15 -7.27 5.26
CA LEU A 25 13.62 -6.40 4.20
C LEU A 25 14.65 -6.17 3.09
N HIS A 26 15.92 -6.00 3.44
CA HIS A 26 16.99 -5.82 2.45
C HIS A 26 17.16 -7.04 1.55
N GLU A 27 17.17 -8.25 2.11
CA GLU A 27 17.36 -9.50 1.37
C GLU A 27 16.31 -9.67 0.26
N GLU A 28 15.07 -9.21 0.47
CA GLU A 28 13.99 -9.28 -0.53
C GLU A 28 14.11 -8.21 -1.63
N ILE A 29 14.55 -6.99 -1.29
CA ILE A 29 14.48 -5.83 -2.20
C ILE A 29 15.82 -5.42 -2.81
N ALA A 30 16.94 -5.97 -2.32
CA ALA A 30 18.28 -5.56 -2.74
C ALA A 30 18.53 -5.79 -4.22
N GLN A 31 18.12 -6.94 -4.73
CA GLN A 31 18.31 -7.30 -6.14
C GLN A 31 17.43 -6.44 -7.05
N GLN A 32 16.18 -6.20 -6.66
CA GLN A 32 15.24 -5.41 -7.46
C GLN A 32 15.68 -3.95 -7.61
N PHE A 33 16.21 -3.33 -6.54
CA PHE A 33 16.63 -1.93 -6.54
C PHE A 33 18.13 -1.74 -6.75
N GLU A 34 18.90 -2.82 -6.92
CA GLU A 34 20.35 -2.83 -7.11
C GLU A 34 21.12 -1.94 -6.13
N TRP A 35 20.71 -1.92 -4.86
CA TRP A 35 21.21 -0.97 -3.88
C TRP A 35 21.84 -1.60 -2.63
N SER A 36 22.66 -0.81 -1.94
CA SER A 36 23.36 -1.27 -0.73
C SER A 36 22.45 -1.41 0.48
N TYR A 37 22.88 -2.19 1.47
CA TYR A 37 22.20 -2.28 2.77
C TYR A 37 22.07 -0.93 3.48
N SER A 38 23.05 -0.04 3.30
CA SER A 38 23.00 1.33 3.82
C SER A 38 21.84 2.12 3.21
N SER A 39 21.56 1.93 1.92
CA SER A 39 20.42 2.54 1.23
C SER A 39 19.08 2.05 1.77
N THR A 40 18.97 0.75 2.07
CA THR A 40 17.78 0.20 2.74
C THR A 40 17.58 0.82 4.11
N ARG A 41 18.61 0.86 4.96
CA ARG A 41 18.52 1.49 6.31
C ARG A 41 18.08 2.94 6.24
N LYS A 42 18.74 3.76 5.40
CA LYS A 42 18.38 5.18 5.23
C LYS A 42 16.95 5.35 4.71
N THR A 43 16.47 4.44 3.88
CA THR A 43 15.08 4.47 3.41
C THR A 43 14.10 4.15 4.52
N LEU A 44 14.37 3.12 5.32
CA LEU A 44 13.53 2.77 6.48
C LEU A 44 13.49 3.90 7.53
N GLU A 45 14.61 4.58 7.77
CA GLU A 45 14.67 5.76 8.65
C GLU A 45 13.81 6.90 8.10
N ARG A 46 13.95 7.26 6.82
CA ARG A 46 13.10 8.28 6.19
C ARG A 46 11.61 7.90 6.20
N MET A 47 11.28 6.61 6.02
CA MET A 47 9.90 6.14 6.09
C MET A 47 9.32 6.25 7.50
N HIS A 48 10.11 5.94 8.53
CA HIS A 48 9.73 6.17 9.92
C HIS A 48 9.52 7.67 10.20
N ASP A 49 10.41 8.54 9.74
CA ASP A 49 10.27 9.99 9.93
C ASP A 49 9.03 10.57 9.24
N LYS A 50 8.59 9.95 8.14
CA LYS A 50 7.31 10.26 7.48
C LYS A 50 6.08 9.68 8.20
N GLY A 51 6.28 8.88 9.24
CA GLY A 51 5.23 8.19 9.97
C GLY A 51 4.67 6.95 9.26
N PHE A 52 5.36 6.42 8.23
CA PHE A 52 4.89 5.25 7.48
C PHE A 52 5.17 3.94 8.20
N LEU A 53 6.20 3.94 9.05
CA LEU A 53 6.65 2.77 9.79
C LEU A 53 6.75 3.10 11.28
N ASN A 54 6.51 2.09 12.10
CA ASN A 54 6.93 2.10 13.50
C ASN A 54 8.22 1.28 13.66
N ILE A 55 9.06 1.67 14.63
CA ILE A 55 10.30 0.97 14.96
C ILE A 55 10.21 0.45 16.39
N THR A 56 10.44 -0.86 16.55
CA THR A 56 10.56 -1.51 17.85
C THR A 56 11.92 -2.21 17.98
N GLN A 57 12.33 -2.51 19.21
CA GLN A 57 13.54 -3.30 19.46
C GLN A 57 13.17 -4.77 19.66
N GLN A 58 13.80 -5.65 18.89
CA GLN A 58 13.71 -7.10 19.05
C GLN A 58 15.10 -7.63 19.39
N GLY A 59 15.38 -7.72 20.69
CA GLY A 59 16.74 -7.96 21.20
C GLY A 59 17.67 -6.80 20.83
N ASN A 60 18.77 -7.11 20.12
CA ASN A 60 19.75 -6.10 19.67
C ASN A 60 19.48 -5.56 18.26
N LYS A 61 18.32 -5.87 17.66
CA LYS A 61 17.98 -5.48 16.29
C LYS A 61 16.72 -4.61 16.28
N LYS A 62 16.71 -3.60 15.40
CA LYS A 62 15.50 -2.86 15.06
C LYS A 62 14.58 -3.72 14.21
N ALA A 63 13.30 -3.77 14.58
CA ALA A 63 12.23 -4.39 13.84
C ALA A 63 11.19 -3.33 13.43
N PHE A 64 10.61 -3.49 12.25
CA PHE A 64 9.76 -2.52 11.59
C PHE A 64 8.36 -3.13 11.39
N THR A 65 7.33 -2.31 11.59
CA THR A 65 5.93 -2.60 11.25
C THR A 65 5.36 -1.45 10.43
N ALA A 66 4.37 -1.73 9.59
CA ALA A 66 3.69 -0.71 8.82
C ALA A 66 2.71 0.06 9.73
N THR A 67 2.77 1.39 9.71
CA THR A 67 1.74 2.23 10.31
C THR A 67 0.61 2.50 9.31
N LEU A 68 0.91 2.42 8.02
CA LEU A 68 -0.08 2.61 6.96
C LEU A 68 -0.87 1.33 6.70
N LEU A 69 -2.19 1.45 6.62
CA LEU A 69 -3.09 0.38 6.21
C LEU A 69 -3.02 0.15 4.69
N LYS A 70 -3.05 -1.12 4.29
CA LYS A 70 -2.95 -1.54 2.88
C LYS A 70 -3.98 -0.89 1.98
N MET A 71 -5.27 -1.09 2.27
CA MET A 71 -6.36 -0.64 1.39
C MET A 71 -6.42 0.89 1.23
N PRO A 72 -6.39 1.70 2.32
CA PRO A 72 -6.33 3.15 2.19
C PRO A 72 -5.10 3.64 1.42
N THR A 73 -3.95 2.98 1.59
CA THR A 73 -2.73 3.36 0.85
C THR A 73 -2.89 3.10 -0.64
N LEU A 74 -3.41 1.93 -1.04
CA LEU A 74 -3.62 1.60 -2.45
C LEU A 74 -4.69 2.50 -3.11
N ALA A 75 -5.73 2.89 -2.37
CA ALA A 75 -6.72 3.86 -2.84
C ALA A 75 -6.09 5.22 -3.19
N LEU A 76 -5.09 5.68 -2.41
CA LEU A 76 -4.33 6.89 -2.76
C LEU A 76 -3.59 6.76 -4.10
N TYR A 77 -3.08 5.58 -4.42
CA TYR A 77 -2.43 5.34 -5.71
C TYR A 77 -3.42 5.30 -6.87
N ALA A 78 -4.57 4.64 -6.68
CA ALA A 78 -5.62 4.59 -7.69
C ALA A 78 -6.16 6.00 -8.01
N ASN A 79 -6.40 6.82 -6.99
CA ASN A 79 -6.84 8.20 -7.16
C ASN A 79 -5.77 9.07 -7.84
N ASP A 80 -4.50 8.88 -7.47
CA ASP A 80 -3.39 9.60 -8.11
C ASP A 80 -3.21 9.22 -9.58
N PHE A 81 -3.41 7.96 -9.92
CA PHE A 81 -3.45 7.49 -11.32
C PHE A 81 -4.60 8.12 -12.09
N ALA A 82 -5.82 8.09 -11.53
CA ALA A 82 -7.00 8.69 -12.13
C ALA A 82 -6.79 10.18 -12.43
N LYS A 83 -6.27 10.91 -11.45
CA LYS A 83 -6.08 12.35 -11.55
C LYS A 83 -4.93 12.74 -12.47
N ASN A 84 -3.75 12.13 -12.31
CA ASN A 84 -2.52 12.60 -12.95
C ASN A 84 -2.22 11.93 -14.28
N ILE A 85 -2.80 10.76 -14.57
CA ILE A 85 -2.56 10.04 -15.82
C ILE A 85 -3.78 10.08 -16.72
N LEU A 86 -4.97 9.87 -16.17
CA LEU A 86 -6.21 9.88 -16.95
C LEU A 86 -6.85 11.26 -17.04
N GLU A 87 -6.35 12.24 -16.27
CA GLU A 87 -6.88 13.60 -16.20
C GLU A 87 -8.38 13.63 -15.83
N ILE A 88 -8.79 12.69 -14.96
CA ILE A 88 -10.17 12.61 -14.47
C ILE A 88 -10.28 13.42 -13.18
N ASP A 89 -11.03 14.52 -13.25
CA ASP A 89 -11.38 15.34 -12.10
C ASP A 89 -12.66 14.81 -11.44
N GLY A 90 -12.52 13.84 -10.52
CA GLY A 90 -13.65 13.26 -9.78
C GLY A 90 -13.33 11.92 -9.13
N PRO A 91 -14.33 11.24 -8.53
CA PRO A 91 -14.20 9.85 -8.10
C PRO A 91 -13.77 8.96 -9.27
N LEU A 92 -12.94 7.95 -9.00
CA LEU A 92 -12.48 7.00 -10.02
C LEU A 92 -13.71 6.34 -10.69
N PRO A 93 -13.93 6.50 -12.01
CA PRO A 93 -15.15 6.02 -12.64
C PRO A 93 -15.23 4.50 -12.59
N ILE A 94 -16.34 3.97 -12.06
CA ILE A 94 -16.59 2.51 -11.98
C ILE A 94 -16.49 1.84 -13.36
N ALA A 95 -16.86 2.57 -14.43
CA ALA A 95 -16.77 2.12 -15.82
C ALA A 95 -15.36 1.64 -16.22
N MET A 96 -14.31 2.17 -15.58
CA MET A 96 -12.93 1.72 -15.81
C MET A 96 -12.68 0.28 -15.39
N PHE A 97 -13.43 -0.23 -14.43
CA PHE A 97 -13.30 -1.60 -13.92
C PHE A 97 -14.15 -2.59 -14.70
N THR A 98 -15.28 -2.12 -15.27
CA THR A 98 -16.21 -2.96 -16.04
C THR A 98 -15.75 -3.19 -17.47
N ASP A 99 -15.19 -2.18 -18.15
CA ASP A 99 -14.73 -2.31 -19.55
C ASP A 99 -13.36 -3.00 -19.67
N SER A 100 -12.59 -3.05 -18.57
CA SER A 100 -11.22 -3.58 -18.55
C SER A 100 -11.13 -5.08 -18.25
N ARG A 101 -12.26 -5.78 -18.03
CA ARG A 101 -12.29 -7.17 -17.51
C ARG A 101 -11.49 -7.35 -16.21
N LEU A 102 -11.45 -6.32 -15.39
CA LEU A 102 -10.86 -6.40 -14.05
C LEU A 102 -11.85 -6.95 -13.02
N ILE A 103 -13.12 -7.08 -13.40
CA ILE A 103 -14.20 -7.67 -12.58
C ILE A 103 -14.74 -8.86 -13.35
N GLU A 104 -14.66 -10.04 -12.75
CA GLU A 104 -15.29 -11.26 -13.25
C GLU A 104 -16.77 -11.33 -12.83
N SER A 105 -17.57 -12.12 -13.55
CA SER A 105 -19.03 -12.15 -13.35
C SER A 105 -19.46 -12.62 -11.96
N ASP A 106 -18.63 -13.41 -11.28
CA ASP A 106 -18.83 -13.91 -9.92
C ASP A 106 -18.48 -12.87 -8.83
N GLU A 107 -17.69 -11.85 -9.16
CA GLU A 107 -17.34 -10.75 -8.26
C GLU A 107 -18.45 -9.68 -8.19
N LEU A 108 -19.43 -9.71 -9.11
CA LEU A 108 -20.54 -8.76 -9.15
C LEU A 108 -21.49 -8.89 -7.95
N ASP A 109 -21.77 -10.12 -7.51
CA ASP A 109 -22.64 -10.37 -6.36
C ASP A 109 -21.98 -9.90 -5.06
N GLU A 110 -20.67 -10.09 -4.94
CA GLU A 110 -19.88 -9.58 -3.80
C GLU A 110 -19.83 -8.05 -3.80
N LEU A 111 -19.64 -7.43 -4.97
CA LEU A 111 -19.70 -5.98 -5.12
C LEU A 111 -21.07 -5.42 -4.72
N GLN A 112 -22.16 -6.07 -5.13
CA GLN A 112 -23.52 -5.65 -4.75
C GLN A 112 -23.69 -5.69 -3.23
N SER A 113 -23.24 -6.76 -2.57
CA SER A 113 -23.30 -6.86 -1.10
C SER A 113 -22.53 -5.74 -0.40
N LEU A 114 -21.33 -5.38 -0.89
CA LEU A 114 -20.53 -4.30 -0.32
C LEU A 114 -21.19 -2.92 -0.52
N LEU A 115 -21.88 -2.71 -1.65
CA LEU A 115 -22.62 -1.47 -1.92
C LEU A 115 -23.84 -1.32 -1.00
N ASP A 116 -24.57 -2.43 -0.77
CA ASP A 116 -25.72 -2.45 0.13
C ASP A 116 -25.28 -2.13 1.57
N ASP A 117 -24.18 -2.73 2.04
CA ASP A 117 -23.60 -2.45 3.36
C ASP A 117 -23.20 -0.97 3.53
N LEU A 118 -22.59 -0.37 2.51
CA LEU A 118 -22.21 1.04 2.51
C LEU A 118 -23.44 1.98 2.56
N ALA A 119 -24.49 1.66 1.80
CA ALA A 119 -25.72 2.44 1.79
C ALA A 119 -26.44 2.38 3.15
N ASP A 120 -26.39 1.24 3.85
CA ASP A 120 -26.94 1.08 5.18
C ASP A 120 -26.12 1.82 6.26
N GLU A 121 -24.81 1.97 6.07
CA GLU A 121 -23.95 2.79 6.95
C GLU A 121 -24.19 4.30 6.80
N GLU A 122 -24.48 4.80 5.60
CA GLU A 122 -24.80 6.23 5.37
C GLU A 122 -26.18 6.64 5.90
N ASN A 123 -27.10 5.70 6.06
CA ASN A 123 -28.46 5.94 6.57
C ASN A 123 -28.60 5.87 8.10
N LYS A 124 -27.49 5.69 8.83
CA LYS A 124 -27.42 5.61 10.30
C LYS A 124 -26.89 6.89 10.94
#